data_AF-A0A5D2FEI1-F1
#
_entry.id   AF-A0A5D2FEI1-F1
#
_cell.length_a   1.000
_cell.length_b   1.000
_cell.length_c   1.000
_cell.angle_alpha   90.00
_cell.angle_beta   90.00
_cell.angle_gamma   90.00
#
_symmetry.space_group_name_H-M   'P 1'
#
loop_
_entity.id
_entity.type
_entity.pdbx_description
1 polymer ?
#
loop_
_entity_poly.entity_id
_entity_poly.type
_entity_poly.pdbx_seq_one_letter_code
_entity_poly.pdbx_strand_id
1 'polypeptide(L)'
;MDVLRASSSTLVHSPYISTTTRRNKTQFLKPIFHHLKLKLTVFDSSFTLFERNGSKSRLFMTLPSSPASKTESIEPPMLELEADGCEKERFDWYSHWYPVMPICDLDKRVPHAKKNEWKVFDDTCPHRLAPLSDGRIDQWGRLQCVYHGWCFNGNGDCKLIPQAPLDGPPVHTFKEACVTVYPSTVQHDILWVWPNADPQYKDIIMKKKPPYVPVLDDPSFSRLMGNREFPFGYEVLIENLMDPAHLPYAHYGLILNSNPKVKVDREGGSPLGMKVEKLDINGFNGKQDWGCSYFIAPCIYHAFIDVDQQNGSAISETEKSNRRFCLVFMCVPVSPGKSRFIWSFPKNFGVWIDKIVPRWMFHIGQNLILDSDLYLFHVQEHKIMELEATNWQEACFVPTKSDAFVVGFRRWLNKYGGGVVDWKGKFTGALPPSPPREQLMDRYWTHVVSCNSCNTAHKGLKTLEVMLQTMSVISIGIVAVTKQNMISMVAKSTMVSMAIICFTASKWLAQFIYKNFHYHDYNHAFV
;
A
#
# COMPACT_ATOMS: atom_id res chain seq x y z
N MET A 1 13.27 41.64 -24.47
CA MET A 1 14.63 42.19 -24.36
C MET A 1 15.57 41.00 -24.21
N ASP A 2 16.17 40.63 -25.32
CA ASP A 2 17.28 39.69 -25.42
C ASP A 2 18.48 40.19 -24.61
N VAL A 3 19.25 39.28 -24.00
CA VAL A 3 20.68 39.06 -24.33
C VAL A 3 21.19 37.77 -23.68
N LEU A 4 21.79 36.98 -24.55
CA LEU A 4 22.54 35.73 -24.42
C LEU A 4 23.66 35.72 -23.36
N ARG A 5 23.90 34.54 -22.78
CA ARG A 5 25.26 33.96 -22.75
C ARG A 5 25.22 32.43 -22.75
N ALA A 6 25.85 31.86 -23.76
CA ALA A 6 26.07 30.44 -23.99
C ALA A 6 27.52 30.06 -23.71
N SER A 7 27.73 28.80 -23.32
CA SER A 7 28.93 27.97 -23.61
C SER A 7 28.64 26.56 -23.07
N SER A 8 28.15 25.59 -23.85
CA SER A 8 28.81 24.74 -24.86
C SER A 8 29.86 23.76 -24.29
N SER A 9 29.50 22.47 -24.26
CA SER A 9 30.46 21.36 -24.40
C SER A 9 29.81 20.24 -25.22
N THR A 10 30.53 19.86 -26.27
CA THR A 10 30.12 19.14 -27.48
C THR A 10 29.96 17.63 -27.33
N LEU A 11 28.97 17.11 -28.07
CA LEU A 11 28.75 15.72 -28.45
C LEU A 11 29.88 15.19 -29.34
N VAL A 12 30.25 13.93 -29.15
CA VAL A 12 31.00 13.12 -30.12
C VAL A 12 30.11 11.94 -30.53
N HIS A 13 29.72 11.91 -31.80
CA HIS A 13 29.09 10.78 -32.47
C HIS A 13 30.16 9.79 -32.96
N SER A 14 29.87 8.49 -32.89
CA SER A 14 30.53 7.47 -33.71
C SER A 14 29.56 6.31 -34.00
N PRO A 15 29.72 5.60 -35.14
CA PRO A 15 28.60 5.18 -35.98
C PRO A 15 28.09 3.76 -35.74
N TYR A 16 26.83 3.58 -36.14
CA TYR A 16 26.17 2.29 -36.34
C TYR A 16 26.90 1.45 -37.40
N ILE A 17 27.32 0.24 -37.02
CA ILE A 17 27.67 -0.84 -37.94
C ILE A 17 26.66 -1.96 -37.74
N SER A 18 25.89 -2.23 -38.79
CA SER A 18 24.98 -3.36 -38.92
C SER A 18 25.77 -4.61 -39.30
N THR A 19 25.82 -5.60 -38.42
CA THR A 19 26.25 -6.96 -38.76
C THR A 19 25.14 -7.95 -38.45
N THR A 20 24.49 -8.40 -39.51
CA THR A 20 23.69 -9.62 -39.59
C THR A 20 24.55 -10.82 -39.17
N THR A 21 24.19 -11.48 -38.07
CA THR A 21 24.75 -12.81 -37.75
C THR A 21 23.64 -13.79 -37.39
N ARG A 22 23.55 -14.80 -38.25
CA ARG A 22 22.68 -15.98 -38.21
C ARG A 22 22.96 -16.77 -36.93
N ARG A 23 22.02 -16.79 -35.97
CA ARG A 23 22.16 -17.57 -34.73
C ARG A 23 21.48 -18.94 -34.90
N ASN A 24 22.32 -19.97 -35.06
CA ASN A 24 21.92 -21.37 -35.02
C ASN A 24 21.21 -21.70 -33.70
N LYS A 25 20.08 -22.41 -33.81
CA LYS A 25 19.38 -23.05 -32.68
C LYS A 25 20.27 -24.17 -32.14
N THR A 26 20.88 -23.97 -30.98
CA THR A 26 21.35 -25.07 -30.13
C THR A 26 20.48 -25.12 -28.89
N GLN A 27 19.74 -26.23 -28.76
CA GLN A 27 18.98 -26.60 -27.57
C GLN A 27 19.94 -26.73 -26.39
N PHE A 28 19.80 -25.85 -25.40
CA PHE A 28 20.36 -26.07 -24.07
C PHE A 28 19.23 -26.47 -23.12
N LEU A 29 19.38 -27.65 -22.54
CA LEU A 29 18.56 -28.21 -21.47
C LEU A 29 18.48 -27.23 -20.29
N LYS A 30 17.25 -26.94 -19.84
CA LYS A 30 16.98 -26.18 -18.61
C LYS A 30 17.55 -26.94 -17.40
N PRO A 31 18.36 -26.30 -16.53
CA PRO A 31 18.67 -26.90 -15.24
C PRO A 31 17.45 -26.81 -14.32
N ILE A 32 17.12 -27.94 -13.70
CA ILE A 32 16.07 -28.08 -12.69
C ILE A 32 16.55 -27.35 -11.43
N PHE A 33 16.00 -26.17 -11.18
CA PHE A 33 16.12 -25.50 -9.88
C PHE A 33 14.73 -25.41 -9.25
N HIS A 34 14.59 -26.08 -8.11
CA HIS A 34 13.40 -26.03 -7.26
C HIS A 34 13.16 -24.58 -6.81
N HIS A 35 12.07 -23.98 -7.29
CA HIS A 35 11.51 -22.75 -6.73
C HIS A 35 11.01 -23.04 -5.31
N LEU A 36 11.77 -22.60 -4.31
CA LEU A 36 11.25 -22.49 -2.94
C LEU A 36 10.28 -21.29 -2.91
N LYS A 37 9.06 -21.47 -3.39
CA LYS A 37 7.94 -20.55 -3.13
C LYS A 37 7.57 -20.72 -1.67
N LEU A 38 8.01 -19.79 -0.81
CA LEU A 38 7.48 -19.65 0.55
C LEU A 38 6.03 -19.17 0.41
N LYS A 39 5.08 -20.09 0.19
CA LYS A 39 3.65 -19.81 0.34
C LYS A 39 3.45 -19.50 1.82
N LEU A 40 2.98 -18.29 2.14
CA LEU A 40 2.50 -17.97 3.49
C LEU A 40 1.24 -18.81 3.73
N THR A 41 1.43 -20.03 4.24
CA THR A 41 0.37 -20.92 4.71
C THR A 41 -0.20 -20.35 6.02
N VAL A 42 -1.20 -19.48 5.91
CA VAL A 42 -2.06 -19.10 7.04
C VAL A 42 -3.31 -20.00 7.11
N PHE A 43 -3.54 -20.82 6.08
CA PHE A 43 -4.62 -21.79 6.05
C PHE A 43 -4.07 -23.12 5.54
N ASP A 44 -3.75 -24.03 6.47
CA ASP A 44 -4.28 -25.40 6.53
C ASP A 44 -3.32 -26.30 7.33
N SER A 45 -3.89 -27.08 8.24
CA SER A 45 -3.23 -28.09 9.05
C SER A 45 -3.95 -29.40 8.79
N SER A 46 -3.58 -30.11 7.74
CA SER A 46 -3.93 -31.52 7.51
C SER A 46 -3.05 -32.10 6.40
N PHE A 47 -2.10 -32.95 6.80
CA PHE A 47 -1.33 -33.79 5.87
C PHE A 47 -2.22 -34.93 5.37
N THR A 48 -2.43 -35.04 4.06
CA THR A 48 -2.68 -36.34 3.43
C THR A 48 -1.92 -36.43 2.10
N LEU A 49 -1.05 -37.44 2.05
CA LEU A 49 -0.34 -37.92 0.88
C LEU A 49 -1.37 -38.53 -0.08
N PHE A 50 -1.43 -38.11 -1.34
CA PHE A 50 -2.12 -38.90 -2.37
C PHE A 50 -1.35 -38.99 -3.67
N GLU A 51 -1.26 -40.25 -4.12
CA GLU A 51 -0.52 -40.76 -5.24
C GLU A 51 -1.01 -40.25 -6.59
N ARG A 52 -0.04 -40.12 -7.50
CA ARG A 52 -0.23 -39.79 -8.90
C ARG A 52 -0.67 -41.05 -9.66
N ASN A 53 -1.94 -41.08 -10.09
CA ASN A 53 -2.38 -42.01 -11.11
C ASN A 53 -2.83 -41.24 -12.36
N GLY A 54 -2.19 -41.55 -13.49
CA GLY A 54 -2.55 -41.00 -14.79
C GLY A 54 -3.64 -41.83 -15.45
N SER A 55 -4.53 -41.20 -16.22
CA SER A 55 -5.13 -41.83 -17.39
C SER A 55 -5.87 -40.83 -18.28
N LYS A 56 -5.44 -40.81 -19.54
CA LYS A 56 -6.18 -40.77 -20.80
C LYS A 56 -7.31 -39.75 -21.01
N SER A 57 -6.96 -38.78 -21.86
CA SER A 57 -7.84 -38.04 -22.77
C SER A 57 -8.93 -38.90 -23.40
N ARG A 58 -10.18 -38.41 -23.38
CA ARG A 58 -11.17 -38.65 -24.43
C ARG A 58 -11.87 -37.33 -24.77
N LEU A 59 -11.70 -36.93 -26.02
CA LEU A 59 -12.51 -35.94 -26.71
C LEU A 59 -13.94 -36.48 -26.84
N PHE A 60 -14.93 -35.69 -26.46
CA PHE A 60 -16.30 -35.84 -26.93
C PHE A 60 -16.75 -34.51 -27.55
N MET A 61 -17.01 -34.56 -28.85
CA MET A 61 -17.82 -33.58 -29.57
C MET A 61 -19.29 -33.93 -29.35
N THR A 62 -20.10 -32.94 -29.01
CA THR A 62 -21.55 -32.98 -29.27
C THR A 62 -22.06 -31.57 -29.62
N LEU A 63 -22.82 -31.53 -30.72
CA LEU A 63 -23.51 -30.38 -31.31
C LEU A 63 -24.68 -29.86 -30.45
N PRO A 64 -25.22 -28.66 -30.75
CA PRO A 64 -25.97 -27.85 -29.82
C PRO A 64 -27.45 -28.23 -29.76
N SER A 65 -28.01 -28.25 -28.55
CA SER A 65 -29.45 -28.25 -28.31
C SER A 65 -29.83 -26.95 -27.60
N SER A 66 -30.63 -26.13 -28.29
CA SER A 66 -31.34 -25.00 -27.68
C SER A 66 -32.54 -25.53 -26.91
N PRO A 67 -32.87 -24.91 -25.77
CA PRO A 67 -34.26 -24.57 -25.53
C PRO A 67 -34.39 -23.09 -25.16
N ALA A 68 -35.37 -22.47 -25.79
CA ALA A 68 -35.86 -21.13 -25.49
C ALA A 68 -36.21 -21.00 -24.00
N SER A 69 -35.59 -20.05 -23.32
CA SER A 69 -36.13 -19.48 -22.09
C SER A 69 -36.05 -17.97 -22.18
N LYS A 70 -37.09 -17.34 -21.64
CA LYS A 70 -37.47 -15.94 -21.82
C LYS A 70 -36.33 -15.00 -21.45
N THR A 71 -35.93 -14.16 -22.40
CA THR A 71 -35.09 -12.99 -22.17
C THR A 71 -35.86 -11.98 -21.31
N GLU A 72 -35.61 -11.94 -20.01
CA GLU A 72 -35.84 -10.73 -19.23
C GLU A 72 -34.71 -9.76 -19.57
N SER A 73 -35.05 -8.70 -20.29
CA SER A 73 -34.16 -7.57 -20.51
C SER A 73 -33.83 -6.93 -19.17
N ILE A 74 -32.57 -7.05 -18.74
CA ILE A 74 -32.04 -6.27 -17.62
C ILE A 74 -31.85 -4.85 -18.16
N GLU A 75 -32.85 -3.98 -17.96
CA GLU A 75 -32.64 -2.54 -18.08
C GLU A 75 -31.73 -2.09 -16.93
N PRO A 76 -30.70 -1.27 -17.20
CA PRO A 76 -29.88 -0.68 -16.14
C PRO A 76 -30.76 0.24 -15.27
N PRO A 77 -30.48 0.33 -13.96
CA PRO A 77 -31.29 1.15 -13.06
C PRO A 77 -31.09 2.64 -13.43
N MET A 78 -32.08 3.20 -14.11
CA MET A 78 -32.17 4.63 -14.41
C MET A 78 -32.51 5.36 -13.11
N LEU A 79 -31.68 6.35 -12.73
CA LEU A 79 -31.91 7.17 -11.54
C LEU A 79 -33.07 8.13 -11.80
N GLU A 80 -34.08 8.08 -10.92
CA GLU A 80 -35.02 9.19 -10.73
C GLU A 80 -34.24 10.43 -10.29
N LEU A 81 -34.31 11.48 -11.11
CA LEU A 81 -33.85 12.83 -10.77
C LEU A 81 -34.84 13.42 -9.76
N GLU A 82 -34.64 13.14 -8.47
CA GLU A 82 -35.28 13.94 -7.43
C GLU A 82 -34.56 15.29 -7.32
N ALA A 83 -35.14 16.28 -7.99
CA ALA A 83 -34.99 17.67 -7.63
C ALA A 83 -35.80 17.91 -6.36
N ASP A 84 -35.14 17.93 -5.20
CA ASP A 84 -35.75 18.44 -3.97
C ASP A 84 -34.92 19.57 -3.36
N GLY A 85 -35.62 20.66 -3.07
CA GLY A 85 -35.11 21.97 -2.67
C GLY A 85 -34.85 22.09 -1.17
N CYS A 86 -34.11 21.14 -0.61
CA CYS A 86 -33.52 21.25 0.72
C CYS A 86 -32.04 21.59 0.55
N GLU A 87 -31.47 22.49 1.37
CA GLU A 87 -30.02 22.76 1.36
C GLU A 87 -29.28 21.42 1.38
N LYS A 88 -28.68 21.05 0.24
CA LYS A 88 -28.05 19.73 0.08
C LYS A 88 -26.95 19.62 1.11
N GLU A 89 -27.15 18.78 2.12
CA GLU A 89 -26.15 18.46 3.13
C GLU A 89 -24.86 18.09 2.40
N ARG A 90 -23.83 18.94 2.52
CA ARG A 90 -22.58 18.81 1.75
C ARG A 90 -21.47 18.36 2.69
N PHE A 91 -20.68 17.39 2.23
CA PHE A 91 -19.52 16.90 2.96
C PHE A 91 -18.39 17.94 2.89
N ASP A 92 -17.92 18.41 4.05
CA ASP A 92 -16.74 19.26 4.16
C ASP A 92 -15.50 18.39 4.39
N TRP A 93 -14.69 18.22 3.34
CA TRP A 93 -13.45 17.44 3.37
C TRP A 93 -12.44 17.89 4.43
N TYR A 94 -12.54 19.11 4.95
CA TYR A 94 -11.63 19.66 5.95
C TYR A 94 -12.15 19.60 7.39
N SER A 95 -13.37 19.09 7.58
CA SER A 95 -14.01 18.93 8.88
C SER A 95 -14.10 17.45 9.33
N HIS A 96 -13.07 16.66 9.01
CA HIS A 96 -12.97 15.24 9.34
C HIS A 96 -11.54 14.84 9.74
N TRP A 97 -11.42 13.73 10.47
CA TRP A 97 -10.13 13.15 10.84
C TRP A 97 -9.58 12.25 9.73
N TYR A 98 -8.29 12.39 9.45
CA TYR A 98 -7.56 11.54 8.50
C TYR A 98 -6.39 10.83 9.19
N PRO A 99 -6.18 9.54 8.92
CA PRO A 99 -5.04 8.81 9.45
C PRO A 99 -3.78 9.22 8.69
N VAL A 100 -2.72 9.53 9.43
CA VAL A 100 -1.43 9.96 8.87
C VAL A 100 -0.50 8.76 8.69
N MET A 101 -0.28 8.00 9.78
CA MET A 101 0.69 6.90 9.80
C MET A 101 0.52 6.04 11.06
N PRO A 102 0.78 4.72 11.02
CA PRO A 102 0.94 3.91 12.22
C PRO A 102 2.09 4.42 13.11
N ILE A 103 1.87 4.52 14.43
CA ILE A 103 2.88 5.03 15.37
C ILE A 103 4.17 4.18 15.37
N CYS A 104 4.03 2.88 15.13
CA CYS A 104 5.14 1.94 15.04
C CYS A 104 6.08 2.17 13.84
N ASP A 105 5.64 2.98 12.87
CA ASP A 105 6.39 3.33 11.66
C ASP A 105 7.03 4.72 11.72
N LEU A 106 6.74 5.49 12.76
CA LEU A 106 7.28 6.83 12.95
C LEU A 106 8.51 6.81 13.88
N ASP A 107 9.57 7.55 13.54
CA ASP A 107 10.80 7.65 14.34
C ASP A 107 10.81 8.93 15.20
N LYS A 108 10.95 8.73 16.51
CA LYS A 108 10.90 9.81 17.52
C LYS A 108 12.03 10.84 17.48
N ARG A 109 13.05 10.62 16.64
CA ARG A 109 14.26 11.46 16.57
C ARG A 109 14.24 12.46 15.41
N VAL A 110 13.40 12.21 14.42
CA VAL A 110 13.23 13.10 13.26
C VAL A 110 11.95 13.91 13.44
N PRO A 111 11.71 14.98 12.66
CA PRO A 111 10.44 15.75 12.63
C PRO A 111 9.16 14.95 12.39
N HIS A 112 9.26 13.63 12.39
CA HIS A 112 8.20 12.65 12.50
C HIS A 112 8.11 12.07 13.91
N ALA A 113 8.42 12.81 15.01
CA ALA A 113 7.81 12.78 16.35
C ALA A 113 8.53 13.69 17.35
N LYS A 114 7.89 13.89 18.52
CA LYS A 114 8.57 14.29 19.77
C LYS A 114 8.37 13.21 20.85
N LYS A 115 9.29 13.15 21.82
CA LYS A 115 9.07 12.46 23.11
C LYS A 115 7.79 13.01 23.78
N ASN A 116 6.88 12.09 24.10
CA ASN A 116 5.62 12.19 24.87
C ASN A 116 4.33 12.62 24.13
N GLU A 117 4.39 13.32 23.00
CA GLU A 117 3.17 13.65 22.24
C GLU A 117 3.48 13.91 20.75
N TRP A 118 2.58 13.49 19.88
CA TRP A 118 2.65 13.69 18.43
C TRP A 118 1.96 14.98 18.02
N LYS A 119 2.64 15.80 17.22
CA LYS A 119 2.12 17.07 16.70
C LYS A 119 2.31 17.11 15.18
N VAL A 120 1.33 17.67 14.47
CA VAL A 120 1.37 17.82 13.02
C VAL A 120 1.49 19.30 12.68
N PHE A 121 2.54 19.65 11.96
CA PHE A 121 2.84 21.02 11.55
C PHE A 121 2.58 21.17 10.05
N ASP A 122 2.40 22.41 9.61
CA ASP A 122 2.59 22.72 8.20
C ASP A 122 4.05 22.49 7.82
N ASP A 123 4.31 21.83 6.69
CA ASP A 123 5.67 21.44 6.28
C ASP A 123 6.43 22.59 5.60
N THR A 124 6.30 23.79 6.16
CA THR A 124 6.82 25.01 5.57
C THR A 124 7.35 25.92 6.67
N CYS A 125 8.64 26.17 6.68
CA CYS A 125 9.25 27.11 7.62
C CYS A 125 8.79 28.54 7.29
N PRO A 126 8.21 29.30 8.24
CA PRO A 126 7.70 30.66 7.98
C PRO A 126 8.80 31.66 7.59
N HIS A 127 10.07 31.34 7.84
CA HIS A 127 11.19 32.22 7.48
C HIS A 127 11.41 32.28 5.95
N ARG A 128 11.63 31.14 5.30
CA ARG A 128 11.96 31.04 3.86
C ARG A 128 11.46 29.76 3.21
N LEU A 129 10.35 29.23 3.71
CA LEU A 129 9.59 28.12 3.13
C LEU A 129 10.35 26.78 3.01
N ALA A 130 11.45 26.62 3.76
CA ALA A 130 12.16 25.33 3.80
C ALA A 130 11.28 24.24 4.42
N PRO A 131 11.32 23.00 3.92
CA PRO A 131 10.58 21.88 4.49
C PRO A 131 11.05 21.63 5.92
N LEU A 132 10.10 21.56 6.85
CA LEU A 132 10.38 21.30 8.26
C LEU A 132 10.54 19.81 8.53
N SER A 133 10.00 18.95 7.68
CA SER A 133 10.13 17.49 7.67
C SER A 133 11.59 17.04 7.51
N ASP A 134 12.39 17.80 6.77
CA ASP A 134 13.85 17.62 6.64
C ASP A 134 14.64 18.16 7.85
N GLY A 135 13.95 18.78 8.81
CA GLY A 135 14.49 19.32 10.05
C GLY A 135 15.06 18.27 11.01
N ARG A 136 15.19 18.67 12.28
CA ARG A 136 15.60 17.79 13.38
C ARG A 136 14.89 18.15 14.67
N ILE A 137 14.81 17.20 15.59
CA ILE A 137 14.37 17.46 16.96
C ILE A 137 15.61 17.84 17.78
N ASP A 138 15.63 19.07 18.31
CA ASP A 138 16.74 19.54 19.13
C ASP A 138 16.74 18.91 20.54
N GLN A 139 17.78 19.16 21.34
CA GLN A 139 17.92 18.59 22.69
C GLN A 139 16.83 19.02 23.68
N TRP A 140 16.07 20.08 23.37
CA TRP A 140 14.91 20.53 24.15
C TRP A 140 13.59 19.99 23.59
N GLY A 141 13.66 19.14 22.56
CA GLY A 141 12.53 18.55 21.89
C GLY A 141 11.77 19.53 21.00
N ARG A 142 12.40 20.60 20.51
CA ARG A 142 11.78 21.53 19.56
C ARG A 142 12.07 21.08 18.13
N LEU A 143 11.15 21.40 17.22
CA LEU A 143 11.36 21.21 15.80
C LEU A 143 12.31 22.29 15.30
N GLN A 144 13.51 21.90 14.87
CA GLN A 144 14.53 22.79 14.35
C GLN A 144 14.58 22.69 12.82
N CYS A 145 14.36 23.82 12.14
CA CYS A 145 14.51 23.93 10.69
C CYS A 145 15.99 23.69 10.29
N VAL A 146 16.21 22.86 9.28
CA VAL A 146 17.57 22.57 8.76
C VAL A 146 18.26 23.79 8.17
N TYR A 147 17.51 24.74 7.62
CA TYR A 147 18.10 25.83 6.86
C TYR A 147 18.81 26.85 7.76
N HIS A 148 18.08 27.49 8.67
CA HIS A 148 18.62 28.56 9.51
C HIS A 148 18.56 28.27 11.02
N GLY A 149 18.12 27.07 11.40
CA GLY A 149 18.12 26.64 12.80
C GLY A 149 17.01 27.25 13.66
N TRP A 150 15.99 27.87 13.08
CA TRP A 150 14.81 28.35 13.80
C TRP A 150 14.12 27.17 14.50
N CYS A 151 13.77 27.32 15.78
CA CYS A 151 13.19 26.25 16.57
C CYS A 151 11.75 26.55 16.99
N PHE A 152 10.86 25.58 16.82
CA PHE A 152 9.43 25.67 17.13
C PHE A 152 9.04 24.67 18.23
N ASN A 153 8.20 25.08 19.18
CA ASN A 153 7.64 24.15 20.17
C ASN A 153 6.44 23.37 19.60
N GLY A 154 5.84 22.49 20.41
CA GLY A 154 4.67 21.68 20.03
C GLY A 154 3.39 22.47 19.71
N ASN A 155 3.35 23.76 20.03
CA ASN A 155 2.23 24.66 19.72
C ASN A 155 2.48 25.50 18.46
N GLY A 156 3.65 25.36 17.83
CA GLY A 156 4.03 26.16 16.66
C GLY A 156 4.74 27.46 16.99
N ASP A 157 4.87 27.82 18.27
CA ASP A 157 5.55 29.04 18.68
C ASP A 157 7.04 28.96 18.33
N CYS A 158 7.57 29.99 17.69
CA CYS A 158 9.01 30.14 17.57
C CYS A 158 9.63 30.41 18.95
N LYS A 159 10.59 29.58 19.35
CA LYS A 159 11.28 29.70 20.65
C LYS A 159 12.74 30.10 20.52
N LEU A 160 13.31 30.02 19.32
CA LEU A 160 14.69 30.40 19.09
C LEU A 160 14.89 30.78 17.63
N ILE A 161 15.45 31.97 17.42
CA ILE A 161 16.01 32.43 16.16
C ILE A 161 17.50 32.64 16.44
N PRO A 162 18.39 31.72 16.04
CA PRO A 162 19.80 31.79 16.43
C PRO A 162 20.51 33.07 15.96
N GLN A 163 20.00 33.72 14.92
CA GLN A 163 20.56 34.94 14.34
C GLN A 163 19.99 36.24 14.94
N ALA A 164 19.02 36.16 15.85
CA ALA A 164 18.47 37.34 16.53
C ALA A 164 19.42 37.77 17.66
N PRO A 165 19.81 39.06 17.74
CA PRO A 165 20.61 39.58 18.85
C PRO A 165 19.90 39.38 20.19
N LEU A 166 20.64 39.03 21.25
CA LEU A 166 20.09 38.85 22.60
C LEU A 166 19.48 40.14 23.15
N ASP A 167 20.10 41.29 22.86
CA ASP A 167 19.65 42.62 23.30
C ASP A 167 18.67 43.27 22.30
N GLY A 168 18.25 42.54 21.26
CA GLY A 168 17.32 43.03 20.25
C GLY A 168 15.85 42.82 20.62
N PRO A 169 14.91 43.31 19.79
CA PRO A 169 13.50 42.98 19.95
C PRO A 169 13.28 41.46 19.92
N PRO A 170 12.33 40.92 20.72
CA PRO A 170 12.08 39.48 20.81
C PRO A 170 11.31 38.99 19.58
N VAL A 171 11.91 39.06 18.39
CA VAL A 171 11.28 38.74 17.09
C VAL A 171 10.70 37.32 17.01
N HIS A 172 11.17 36.40 17.85
CA HIS A 172 10.63 35.04 17.96
C HIS A 172 9.20 35.01 18.54
N THR A 173 8.74 36.07 19.21
CA THR A 173 7.38 36.16 19.75
C THR A 173 6.37 36.72 18.75
N PHE A 174 6.82 37.14 17.55
CA PHE A 174 5.93 37.64 16.50
C PHE A 174 5.12 36.49 15.91
N LYS A 175 3.86 36.75 15.52
CA LYS A 175 2.97 35.71 14.99
C LYS A 175 3.48 35.15 13.66
N GLU A 176 4.12 36.00 12.86
CA GLU A 176 4.75 35.67 11.58
C GLU A 176 5.96 34.74 11.75
N ALA A 177 6.54 34.68 12.96
CA ALA A 177 7.59 33.72 13.27
C ALA A 177 7.04 32.34 13.61
N CYS A 178 5.75 32.19 13.94
CA CYS A 178 5.16 30.92 14.33
C CYS A 178 4.80 30.06 13.11
N VAL A 179 4.85 28.74 13.30
CA VAL A 179 4.40 27.76 12.30
C VAL A 179 3.01 27.26 12.64
N THR A 180 2.19 27.00 11.63
CA THR A 180 0.84 26.45 11.79
C THR A 180 0.90 25.01 12.33
N VAL A 181 0.05 24.71 13.31
CA VAL A 181 -0.13 23.37 13.89
C VAL A 181 -1.56 22.92 13.67
N TYR A 182 -1.73 21.67 13.24
CA TYR A 182 -3.02 21.03 13.03
C TYR A 182 -3.43 20.22 14.26
N PRO A 183 -4.72 20.18 14.64
CA PRO A 183 -5.18 19.28 15.68
C PRO A 183 -4.83 17.84 15.31
N SER A 184 -4.19 17.14 16.24
CA SER A 184 -3.71 15.78 16.05
C SER A 184 -3.96 14.94 17.29
N THR A 185 -4.20 13.64 17.09
CA THR A 185 -4.41 12.69 18.19
C THR A 185 -3.91 11.30 17.81
N VAL A 186 -3.70 10.44 18.79
CA VAL A 186 -3.40 9.02 18.56
C VAL A 186 -4.62 8.19 18.95
N GLN A 187 -5.09 7.36 18.03
CA GLN A 187 -6.17 6.39 18.25
C GLN A 187 -5.85 5.10 17.46
N HIS A 188 -6.05 3.93 18.07
CA HIS A 188 -5.70 2.62 17.51
C HIS A 188 -4.23 2.49 17.07
N ASP A 189 -3.28 3.09 17.79
CA ASP A 189 -1.86 3.20 17.39
C ASP A 189 -1.63 3.84 16.02
N ILE A 190 -2.53 4.73 15.60
CA ILE A 190 -2.42 5.53 14.38
C ILE A 190 -2.42 7.00 14.78
N LEU A 191 -1.53 7.78 14.18
CA LEU A 191 -1.57 9.24 14.27
C LEU A 191 -2.68 9.76 13.34
N TRP A 192 -3.58 10.56 13.87
CA TRP A 192 -4.67 11.21 13.13
C TRP A 192 -4.46 12.72 13.10
N VAL A 193 -4.91 13.35 12.01
CA VAL A 193 -4.89 14.80 11.81
C VAL A 193 -6.27 15.31 11.42
N TRP A 194 -6.64 16.47 11.95
CA TRP A 194 -7.73 17.28 11.45
C TRP A 194 -7.14 18.37 10.54
N PRO A 195 -7.39 18.36 9.22
CA PRO A 195 -6.66 19.20 8.26
C PRO A 195 -7.17 20.64 8.21
N ASN A 196 -7.63 21.18 9.34
CA ASN A 196 -8.07 22.57 9.48
C ASN A 196 -7.48 23.16 10.77
N ALA A 197 -6.62 24.17 10.61
CA ALA A 197 -5.90 24.81 11.70
C ALA A 197 -6.61 26.06 12.25
N ASP A 198 -7.84 26.35 11.82
CA ASP A 198 -8.63 27.44 12.39
C ASP A 198 -8.74 27.27 13.93
N PRO A 199 -8.46 28.33 14.73
CA PRO A 199 -8.51 28.29 16.18
C PRO A 199 -9.75 27.62 16.79
N GLN A 200 -10.91 27.69 16.11
CA GLN A 200 -12.14 27.04 16.60
C GLN A 200 -12.04 25.50 16.69
N TYR A 201 -11.11 24.88 15.95
CA TYR A 201 -10.89 23.43 15.93
C TYR A 201 -9.74 22.98 16.83
N LYS A 202 -9.09 23.88 17.58
CA LYS A 202 -7.99 23.54 18.48
C LYS A 202 -8.32 22.36 19.42
N ASP A 203 -9.54 22.35 19.95
CA ASP A 203 -10.05 21.31 20.86
C ASP A 203 -11.09 20.38 20.19
N ILE A 204 -11.02 20.21 18.86
CA ILE A 204 -11.99 19.43 18.08
C ILE A 204 -12.14 17.99 18.58
N ILE A 205 -11.08 17.41 19.16
CA ILE A 205 -11.11 16.07 19.76
C ILE A 205 -12.18 15.89 20.85
N MET A 206 -12.57 16.98 21.54
CA MET A 206 -13.61 16.97 22.57
C MET A 206 -15.02 16.88 21.96
N LYS A 207 -15.18 17.30 20.70
CA LYS A 207 -16.48 17.34 19.99
C LYS A 207 -16.62 16.18 19.01
N LYS A 208 -15.57 15.85 18.26
CA LYS A 208 -15.55 14.80 17.24
C LYS A 208 -14.25 14.02 17.36
N LYS A 209 -14.35 12.72 17.62
CA LYS A 209 -13.20 11.80 17.67
C LYS A 209 -12.93 11.19 16.29
N PRO A 210 -11.72 10.69 16.02
CA PRO A 210 -11.49 9.84 14.85
C PRO A 210 -12.46 8.64 14.85
N PRO A 211 -12.87 8.13 13.68
CA PRO A 211 -13.79 7.01 13.63
C PRO A 211 -13.28 5.80 14.43
N TYR A 212 -14.20 5.17 15.18
CA TYR A 212 -13.87 4.06 16.05
C TYR A 212 -14.17 2.72 15.37
N VAL A 213 -13.19 1.82 15.33
CA VAL A 213 -13.29 0.49 14.69
C VAL A 213 -12.97 -0.54 15.78
N PRO A 214 -13.99 -1.11 16.46
CA PRO A 214 -13.80 -1.84 17.71
C PRO A 214 -12.77 -2.98 17.67
N VAL A 215 -12.69 -3.68 16.54
CA VAL A 215 -11.77 -4.83 16.37
C VAL A 215 -10.29 -4.44 16.45
N LEU A 216 -9.96 -3.15 16.28
CA LEU A 216 -8.59 -2.67 16.45
C LEU A 216 -8.17 -2.58 17.92
N ASP A 217 -9.10 -2.45 18.87
CA ASP A 217 -8.77 -2.41 20.30
C ASP A 217 -9.12 -3.71 21.04
N ASP A 218 -9.62 -4.72 20.31
CA ASP A 218 -9.97 -6.01 20.89
C ASP A 218 -8.71 -6.85 21.15
N PRO A 219 -8.40 -7.17 22.43
CA PRO A 219 -7.20 -7.94 22.77
C PRO A 219 -7.25 -9.41 22.32
N SER A 220 -8.41 -9.92 21.90
CA SER A 220 -8.54 -11.26 21.30
C SER A 220 -8.07 -11.31 19.85
N PHE A 221 -7.86 -10.15 19.21
CA PHE A 221 -7.35 -10.04 17.85
C PHE A 221 -5.88 -9.65 17.84
N SER A 222 -5.09 -10.29 16.97
CA SER A 222 -3.81 -9.75 16.55
C SER A 222 -4.01 -8.80 15.38
N ARG A 223 -3.35 -7.64 15.41
CA ARG A 223 -3.46 -6.61 14.37
C ARG A 223 -2.10 -6.13 13.88
N LEU A 224 -1.67 -6.67 12.74
CA LEU A 224 -0.50 -6.16 12.02
C LEU A 224 -0.93 -5.04 11.07
N MET A 225 -0.26 -3.90 11.18
CA MET A 225 -0.47 -2.75 10.31
C MET A 225 0.63 -2.62 9.26
N GLY A 226 0.28 -2.03 8.12
CA GLY A 226 1.22 -1.56 7.12
C GLY A 226 0.73 -0.26 6.49
N ASN A 227 1.63 0.41 5.76
CA ASN A 227 1.35 1.64 5.06
C ASN A 227 2.01 1.63 3.68
N ARG A 228 1.39 2.24 2.66
CA ARG A 228 1.98 2.39 1.32
C ARG A 228 1.42 3.62 0.61
N GLU A 229 2.29 4.32 -0.11
CA GLU A 229 1.92 5.39 -1.04
C GLU A 229 1.66 4.78 -2.42
N PHE A 230 0.54 5.14 -3.05
CA PHE A 230 0.18 4.68 -4.39
C PHE A 230 0.22 5.82 -5.40
N PRO A 231 0.70 5.57 -6.63
CA PRO A 231 0.72 6.54 -7.71
C PRO A 231 -0.62 6.59 -8.47
N PHE A 232 -1.73 6.50 -7.75
CA PHE A 232 -3.07 6.73 -8.27
C PHE A 232 -3.98 7.33 -7.17
N GLY A 233 -5.05 7.98 -7.59
CA GLY A 233 -5.95 8.76 -6.74
C GLY A 233 -6.74 7.95 -5.72
N TYR A 234 -7.30 8.69 -4.76
CA TYR A 234 -8.05 8.18 -3.62
C TYR A 234 -9.32 7.42 -4.05
N GLU A 235 -10.01 7.93 -5.06
CA GLU A 235 -11.25 7.37 -5.59
C GLU A 235 -11.01 5.98 -6.19
N VAL A 236 -9.95 5.83 -6.99
CA VAL A 236 -9.60 4.54 -7.60
C VAL A 236 -9.16 3.53 -6.52
N LEU A 237 -8.38 3.98 -5.54
CA LEU A 237 -7.95 3.14 -4.42
C LEU A 237 -9.14 2.57 -3.64
N ILE A 238 -10.09 3.42 -3.26
CA ILE A 238 -11.20 2.97 -2.42
C ILE A 238 -12.16 2.06 -3.19
N GLU A 239 -12.38 2.31 -4.48
CA GLU A 239 -13.16 1.43 -5.36
C GLU A 239 -12.56 0.03 -5.46
N ASN A 240 -11.25 -0.05 -5.71
CA ASN A 240 -10.54 -1.33 -5.78
C ASN A 240 -10.72 -2.15 -4.49
N LEU A 241 -10.60 -1.51 -3.34
CA LEU A 241 -10.70 -2.18 -2.04
C LEU A 241 -12.12 -2.59 -1.66
N MET A 242 -13.13 -2.02 -2.30
CA MET A 242 -14.55 -2.33 -2.11
C MET A 242 -15.07 -3.44 -3.05
N ASP A 243 -14.34 -3.75 -4.11
CA ASP A 243 -14.75 -4.70 -5.16
C ASP A 243 -14.06 -6.06 -4.98
N PRO A 244 -14.73 -7.09 -4.43
CA PRO A 244 -14.14 -8.42 -4.34
C PRO A 244 -14.09 -9.19 -5.68
N ALA A 245 -14.71 -8.70 -6.77
CA ALA A 245 -14.76 -9.42 -8.04
C ALA A 245 -13.39 -9.54 -8.70
N HIS A 246 -12.46 -8.60 -8.46
CA HIS A 246 -11.11 -8.66 -9.02
C HIS A 246 -10.21 -9.71 -8.34
N LEU A 247 -10.54 -10.18 -7.13
CA LEU A 247 -9.68 -11.07 -6.35
C LEU A 247 -9.23 -12.34 -7.09
N PRO A 248 -10.11 -13.12 -7.75
CA PRO A 248 -9.68 -14.29 -8.52
C PRO A 248 -8.85 -13.97 -9.77
N TYR A 249 -8.85 -12.73 -10.25
CA TYR A 249 -8.19 -12.35 -11.49
C TYR A 249 -6.87 -11.61 -11.25
N ALA A 250 -6.90 -10.47 -10.54
CA ALA A 250 -5.70 -9.68 -10.28
C ALA A 250 -4.74 -10.44 -9.34
N HIS A 251 -5.29 -11.10 -8.33
CA HIS A 251 -4.53 -11.80 -7.28
C HIS A 251 -4.42 -13.31 -7.52
N TYR A 252 -4.58 -13.74 -8.77
CA TYR A 252 -4.56 -15.16 -9.13
C TYR A 252 -3.30 -15.85 -8.60
N GLY A 253 -3.46 -16.93 -7.85
CA GLY A 253 -2.35 -17.69 -7.25
C GLY A 253 -1.60 -17.00 -6.10
N LEU A 254 -1.96 -15.75 -5.74
CA LEU A 254 -1.45 -15.03 -4.58
C LEU A 254 -2.37 -15.17 -3.36
N ILE A 255 -3.68 -15.02 -3.57
CA ILE A 255 -4.69 -15.19 -2.53
C ILE A 255 -5.32 -16.58 -2.70
N LEU A 256 -5.50 -17.28 -1.57
CA LEU A 256 -6.30 -18.50 -1.56
C LEU A 256 -7.77 -18.09 -1.61
N ASN A 257 -8.38 -18.19 -2.79
CA ASN A 257 -9.81 -17.92 -2.92
C ASN A 257 -10.60 -19.03 -2.24
N SER A 258 -11.71 -18.67 -1.60
CA SER A 258 -12.74 -19.63 -1.22
C SER A 258 -13.14 -20.40 -2.47
N ASN A 259 -13.26 -21.73 -2.37
CA ASN A 259 -13.73 -22.54 -3.49
C ASN A 259 -15.22 -22.21 -3.70
N PRO A 260 -15.58 -21.41 -4.72
CA PRO A 260 -16.97 -21.03 -4.87
C PRO A 260 -17.77 -22.29 -5.21
N LYS A 261 -19.00 -22.38 -4.69
CA LYS A 261 -19.90 -23.51 -5.00
C LYS A 261 -20.16 -23.63 -6.50
N VAL A 262 -20.12 -22.49 -7.20
CA VAL A 262 -20.25 -22.39 -8.66
C VAL A 262 -19.01 -21.66 -9.17
N LYS A 263 -18.18 -22.35 -9.94
CA LYS A 263 -17.01 -21.79 -10.63
C LYS A 263 -17.33 -21.65 -12.11
N VAL A 264 -17.26 -20.42 -12.63
CA VAL A 264 -17.66 -20.10 -14.00
C VAL A 264 -16.50 -20.20 -14.99
N ASP A 265 -15.27 -19.96 -14.53
CA ASP A 265 -14.06 -19.98 -15.37
C ASP A 265 -12.88 -20.67 -14.67
N ARG A 266 -11.67 -20.64 -15.27
CA ARG A 266 -10.46 -21.27 -14.70
C ARG A 266 -9.97 -20.52 -13.46
N GLU A 267 -10.11 -19.21 -13.45
CA GLU A 267 -9.58 -18.27 -12.47
C GLU A 267 -10.35 -18.32 -11.14
N GLY A 268 -11.64 -18.67 -11.18
CA GLY A 268 -12.51 -18.78 -10.00
C GLY A 268 -13.61 -17.74 -9.95
N GLY A 269 -13.94 -17.09 -11.08
CA GLY A 269 -15.06 -16.17 -11.20
C GLY A 269 -16.38 -16.81 -10.81
N SER A 270 -17.20 -16.05 -10.08
CA SER A 270 -18.54 -16.46 -9.68
C SER A 270 -19.43 -15.21 -9.46
N PRO A 271 -20.76 -15.32 -9.60
CA PRO A 271 -21.67 -14.23 -9.27
C PRO A 271 -21.57 -13.85 -7.79
N LEU A 272 -21.48 -12.55 -7.50
CA LEU A 272 -21.42 -12.03 -6.13
C LEU A 272 -22.68 -11.25 -5.79
N GLY A 273 -23.35 -11.65 -4.71
CA GLY A 273 -24.50 -10.95 -4.15
C GLY A 273 -24.04 -9.82 -3.24
N MET A 274 -24.07 -8.58 -3.72
CA MET A 274 -23.76 -7.40 -2.90
C MET A 274 -24.90 -6.38 -2.96
N LYS A 275 -25.16 -5.71 -1.84
CA LYS A 275 -26.21 -4.68 -1.72
C LYS A 275 -25.83 -3.63 -0.68
N VAL A 276 -26.01 -2.36 -1.03
CA VAL A 276 -25.96 -1.24 -0.09
C VAL A 276 -27.28 -1.18 0.69
N GLU A 277 -27.21 -1.17 2.02
CA GLU A 277 -28.39 -1.17 2.90
C GLU A 277 -28.74 0.24 3.38
N LYS A 278 -27.74 1.01 3.82
CA LYS A 278 -27.89 2.40 4.26
C LYS A 278 -26.78 3.25 3.67
N LEU A 279 -27.13 4.45 3.22
CA LEU A 279 -26.20 5.47 2.71
C LEU A 279 -26.61 6.83 3.27
N ASP A 280 -25.67 7.54 3.90
CA ASP A 280 -25.83 8.89 4.45
C ASP A 280 -24.52 9.69 4.33
N ILE A 281 -24.48 10.93 4.82
CA ILE A 281 -23.29 11.80 4.69
C ILE A 281 -22.02 11.20 5.32
N ASN A 282 -22.17 10.33 6.34
CA ASN A 282 -21.05 9.71 7.03
C ASN A 282 -20.56 8.42 6.33
N GLY A 283 -21.17 8.02 5.22
CA GLY A 283 -20.75 6.89 4.40
C GLY A 283 -21.89 5.91 4.14
N PHE A 284 -21.58 4.61 4.09
CA PHE A 284 -22.60 3.57 3.85
C PHE A 284 -22.25 2.24 4.51
N ASN A 285 -23.26 1.39 4.67
CA ASN A 285 -23.07 -0.01 5.00
C ASN A 285 -23.74 -0.91 3.95
N GLY A 286 -23.26 -2.13 3.85
CA GLY A 286 -23.77 -3.07 2.88
C GLY A 286 -23.50 -4.51 3.28
N LYS A 287 -24.27 -5.40 2.66
CA LYS A 287 -24.19 -6.84 2.85
C LYS A 287 -23.63 -7.49 1.60
N GLN A 288 -22.75 -8.46 1.80
CA GLN A 288 -22.24 -9.36 0.78
C GLN A 288 -22.39 -10.81 1.24
N ASP A 289 -22.18 -11.78 0.35
CA ASP A 289 -22.46 -13.19 0.61
C ASP A 289 -21.74 -13.76 1.85
N TRP A 290 -20.57 -13.23 2.20
CA TRP A 290 -19.74 -13.69 3.33
C TRP A 290 -19.61 -12.69 4.49
N GLY A 291 -20.40 -11.61 4.51
CA GLY A 291 -20.38 -10.69 5.65
C GLY A 291 -20.96 -9.30 5.40
N CYS A 292 -20.66 -8.39 6.33
CA CYS A 292 -21.04 -6.98 6.25
C CYS A 292 -19.80 -6.11 6.01
N SER A 293 -20.01 -5.06 5.23
CA SER A 293 -18.99 -4.09 4.83
C SER A 293 -19.46 -2.68 5.19
N TYR A 294 -18.52 -1.84 5.58
CA TYR A 294 -18.78 -0.50 6.08
C TYR A 294 -17.79 0.47 5.45
N PHE A 295 -18.32 1.52 4.84
CA PHE A 295 -17.58 2.71 4.46
C PHE A 295 -17.89 3.82 5.46
N ILE A 296 -16.86 4.30 6.17
CA ILE A 296 -16.95 5.45 7.06
C ILE A 296 -16.16 6.59 6.41
N ALA A 297 -16.89 7.60 5.97
CA ALA A 297 -16.33 8.74 5.28
C ALA A 297 -15.37 9.54 6.20
N PRO A 298 -14.27 10.08 5.65
CA PRO A 298 -13.90 10.05 4.23
C PRO A 298 -12.97 8.90 3.85
N CYS A 299 -12.50 8.06 4.77
CA CYS A 299 -11.28 7.30 4.48
C CYS A 299 -11.29 5.83 4.93
N ILE A 300 -12.29 5.35 5.65
CA ILE A 300 -12.25 3.98 6.19
C ILE A 300 -13.19 3.07 5.42
N TYR A 301 -12.67 1.95 4.95
CA TYR A 301 -13.48 0.81 4.57
C TYR A 301 -13.10 -0.37 5.47
N HIS A 302 -14.09 -1.06 6.04
CA HIS A 302 -13.82 -2.30 6.73
C HIS A 302 -14.89 -3.35 6.49
N ALA A 303 -14.47 -4.61 6.48
CA ALA A 303 -15.34 -5.75 6.24
C ALA A 303 -15.00 -6.88 7.21
N PHE A 304 -16.03 -7.59 7.66
CA PHE A 304 -15.86 -8.82 8.45
C PHE A 304 -16.04 -10.04 7.55
N ILE A 305 -15.12 -10.99 7.70
CA ILE A 305 -15.17 -12.28 7.03
C ILE A 305 -15.27 -13.35 8.12
N ASP A 306 -16.40 -14.06 8.13
CA ASP A 306 -16.61 -15.23 8.98
C ASP A 306 -16.01 -16.46 8.28
N VAL A 307 -14.89 -16.95 8.80
CA VAL A 307 -14.08 -18.00 8.15
C VAL A 307 -14.83 -19.34 8.15
N ASP A 308 -15.62 -19.60 9.18
CA ASP A 308 -16.31 -20.88 9.37
C ASP A 308 -17.54 -21.00 8.46
N GLN A 309 -18.14 -19.88 8.02
CA GLN A 309 -19.24 -19.88 7.06
C GLN A 309 -18.79 -20.14 5.62
N GLN A 310 -17.53 -19.83 5.27
CA GLN A 310 -17.02 -20.05 3.91
C GLN A 310 -16.67 -21.51 3.62
N ASN A 311 -16.28 -22.29 4.62
CA ASN A 311 -15.79 -23.66 4.41
C ASN A 311 -16.90 -24.72 4.26
N GLY A 312 -18.18 -24.36 4.38
CA GLY A 312 -19.32 -25.26 4.15
C GLY A 312 -19.37 -26.51 5.05
N SER A 313 -18.49 -26.61 6.04
CA SER A 313 -18.47 -27.69 7.01
C SER A 313 -19.62 -27.51 7.99
N ALA A 314 -20.55 -28.46 7.99
CA ALA A 314 -21.54 -28.63 9.06
C ALA A 314 -20.82 -29.04 10.35
N ILE A 315 -20.17 -28.09 11.02
CA ILE A 315 -19.61 -28.29 12.35
C ILE A 315 -20.78 -28.20 13.33
N SER A 316 -20.90 -29.21 14.20
CA SER A 316 -21.94 -29.26 15.23
C SER A 316 -21.95 -27.95 16.05
N GLU A 317 -23.12 -27.50 16.50
CA GLU A 317 -23.29 -26.26 17.26
C GLU A 317 -22.39 -26.15 18.51
N THR A 318 -21.89 -27.29 18.99
CA THR A 318 -20.97 -27.44 20.12
C THR A 318 -19.50 -27.10 19.82
N GLU A 319 -19.07 -26.92 18.56
CA GLU A 319 -17.68 -26.61 18.18
C GLU A 319 -17.54 -25.48 17.13
N LYS A 320 -18.42 -24.48 17.12
CA LYS A 320 -18.19 -23.29 16.26
C LYS A 320 -16.95 -22.54 16.72
N SER A 321 -15.86 -22.69 16.00
CA SER A 321 -14.67 -21.86 16.18
C SER A 321 -15.05 -20.45 15.74
N ASN A 322 -15.14 -19.48 16.65
CA ASN A 322 -15.54 -18.11 16.26
C ASN A 322 -14.38 -17.39 15.52
N ARG A 323 -13.83 -18.00 14.45
CA ARG A 323 -12.68 -17.51 13.70
C ARG A 323 -13.11 -16.35 12.82
N ARG A 324 -12.62 -15.17 13.18
CA ARG A 324 -12.95 -13.92 12.52
C ARG A 324 -11.69 -13.31 11.93
N PHE A 325 -11.84 -12.85 10.70
CA PHE A 325 -10.85 -12.06 10.00
C PHE A 325 -11.52 -10.76 9.58
N CYS A 326 -10.86 -9.63 9.83
CA CYS A 326 -11.35 -8.32 9.44
C CYS A 326 -10.37 -7.65 8.49
N LEU A 327 -10.90 -7.07 7.42
CA LEU A 327 -10.20 -6.15 6.56
C LEU A 327 -10.45 -4.75 7.12
N VAL A 328 -9.41 -4.02 7.51
CA VAL A 328 -9.53 -2.60 7.87
C VAL A 328 -8.60 -1.79 6.99
N PHE A 329 -9.21 -1.02 6.10
CA PHE A 329 -8.57 -0.23 5.07
C PHE A 329 -8.77 1.25 5.33
N MET A 330 -7.70 2.02 5.25
CA MET A 330 -7.70 3.46 5.43
C MET A 330 -7.05 4.11 4.21
N CYS A 331 -7.88 4.75 3.38
CA CYS A 331 -7.53 5.33 2.11
C CYS A 331 -7.50 6.85 2.25
N VAL A 332 -6.35 7.47 2.04
CA VAL A 332 -6.12 8.88 2.35
C VAL A 332 -5.78 9.63 1.07
N PRO A 333 -6.52 10.69 0.71
CA PRO A 333 -6.14 11.55 -0.41
C PRO A 333 -4.84 12.31 -0.09
N VAL A 334 -3.87 12.27 -1.00
CA VAL A 334 -2.58 12.96 -0.85
C VAL A 334 -2.45 14.11 -1.85
N SER A 335 -2.70 13.81 -3.12
CA SER A 335 -2.81 14.78 -4.23
C SER A 335 -3.57 14.11 -5.39
N PRO A 336 -3.96 14.83 -6.44
CA PRO A 336 -4.42 14.19 -7.67
C PRO A 336 -3.42 13.13 -8.15
N GLY A 337 -3.90 11.93 -8.49
CA GLY A 337 -3.05 10.81 -8.90
C GLY A 337 -2.17 10.22 -7.79
N LYS A 338 -2.42 10.54 -6.52
CA LYS A 338 -1.67 9.99 -5.39
C LYS A 338 -2.54 9.77 -4.16
N SER A 339 -2.42 8.60 -3.58
CA SER A 339 -3.13 8.22 -2.36
C SER A 339 -2.21 7.49 -1.40
N ARG A 340 -2.55 7.52 -0.12
CA ARG A 340 -1.91 6.71 0.92
C ARG A 340 -2.89 5.65 1.38
N PHE A 341 -2.38 4.43 1.51
CA PHE A 341 -3.09 3.29 2.04
C PHE A 341 -2.47 2.86 3.36
N ILE A 342 -3.27 2.81 4.42
CA ILE A 342 -2.92 2.16 5.68
C ILE A 342 -3.86 0.97 5.85
N TRP A 343 -3.32 -0.20 6.12
CA TRP A 343 -4.12 -1.41 6.29
C TRP A 343 -3.84 -2.06 7.64
N SER A 344 -4.86 -2.76 8.14
CA SER A 344 -4.77 -3.70 9.24
C SER A 344 -5.60 -4.93 8.90
N PHE A 345 -5.11 -6.10 9.30
CA PHE A 345 -5.83 -7.37 9.12
C PHE A 345 -6.09 -8.06 10.46
N PRO A 346 -6.98 -7.51 11.31
CA PRO A 346 -7.26 -8.13 12.60
C PRO A 346 -7.76 -9.56 12.45
N LYS A 347 -7.16 -10.50 13.18
CA LYS A 347 -7.62 -11.89 13.25
C LYS A 347 -7.55 -12.43 14.68
N ASN A 348 -8.47 -13.31 15.06
CA ASN A 348 -8.47 -13.94 16.39
C ASN A 348 -8.01 -15.40 16.39
N PHE A 349 -7.43 -15.87 15.29
CA PHE A 349 -6.87 -17.21 15.12
C PHE A 349 -5.43 -17.14 14.65
N GLY A 350 -4.61 -18.14 15.03
CA GLY A 350 -3.19 -18.15 14.67
C GLY A 350 -2.40 -16.94 15.22
N VAL A 351 -2.90 -16.29 16.28
CA VAL A 351 -2.32 -15.06 16.86
C VAL A 351 -0.89 -15.25 17.37
N TRP A 352 -0.49 -16.48 17.69
CA TRP A 352 0.89 -16.80 18.09
C TRP A 352 1.90 -16.57 16.96
N ILE A 353 1.48 -16.74 15.70
CA ILE A 353 2.33 -16.57 14.52
C ILE A 353 2.82 -15.13 14.46
N ASP A 354 1.95 -14.18 14.76
CA ASP A 354 2.25 -12.74 14.71
C ASP A 354 3.24 -12.31 15.82
N LYS A 355 3.47 -13.16 16.84
CA LYS A 355 4.49 -12.94 17.88
C LYS A 355 5.87 -13.49 17.49
N ILE A 356 5.94 -14.46 16.58
CA ILE A 356 7.19 -15.16 16.21
C ILE A 356 7.71 -14.68 14.85
N VAL A 357 6.81 -14.42 13.91
CA VAL A 357 7.13 -13.99 12.55
C VAL A 357 7.30 -12.47 12.54
N PRO A 358 8.46 -11.93 12.15
CA PRO A 358 8.64 -10.49 12.05
C PRO A 358 7.66 -9.85 11.05
N ARG A 359 7.16 -8.65 11.40
CA ARG A 359 6.16 -7.92 10.61
C ARG A 359 6.53 -7.77 9.13
N TRP A 360 7.79 -7.46 8.81
CA TRP A 360 8.25 -7.31 7.43
C TRP A 360 8.04 -8.56 6.55
N MET A 361 8.04 -9.76 7.13
CA MET A 361 7.81 -10.99 6.36
C MET A 361 6.35 -11.11 5.92
N PHE A 362 5.40 -10.67 6.76
CA PHE A 362 3.99 -10.55 6.34
C PHE A 362 3.82 -9.49 5.26
N HIS A 363 4.54 -8.36 5.39
CA HIS A 363 4.51 -7.28 4.42
C HIS A 363 5.03 -7.71 3.04
N ILE A 364 5.92 -8.69 2.93
CA ILE A 364 6.36 -9.22 1.62
C ILE A 364 5.17 -9.79 0.82
N GLY A 365 4.37 -10.64 1.45
CA GLY A 365 3.20 -11.24 0.80
C GLY A 365 2.11 -10.20 0.50
N GLN A 366 1.85 -9.31 1.47
CA GLN A 366 0.85 -8.25 1.31
C GLN A 366 1.22 -7.27 0.20
N ASN A 367 2.47 -6.82 0.12
CA ASN A 367 2.89 -5.92 -0.95
C ASN A 367 2.88 -6.60 -2.33
N LEU A 368 3.08 -7.92 -2.40
CA LEU A 368 2.96 -8.64 -3.67
C LEU A 368 1.52 -8.62 -4.21
N ILE A 369 0.52 -8.69 -3.32
CA ILE A 369 -0.90 -8.50 -3.66
C ILE A 369 -1.15 -7.05 -4.09
N LEU A 370 -0.57 -6.07 -3.40
CA LEU A 370 -0.73 -4.66 -3.81
C LEU A 370 -0.04 -4.35 -5.16
N ASP A 371 1.00 -5.09 -5.52
CA ASP A 371 1.69 -4.91 -6.81
C ASP A 371 0.89 -5.44 -8.00
N SER A 372 0.04 -6.45 -7.81
CA SER A 372 -0.85 -6.91 -8.88
C SER A 372 -1.88 -5.84 -9.27
N ASP A 373 -2.25 -4.99 -8.34
CA ASP A 373 -3.20 -3.90 -8.56
C ASP A 373 -2.54 -2.63 -9.13
N LEU A 374 -1.33 -2.31 -8.66
CA LEU A 374 -0.75 -0.96 -8.78
C LEU A 374 -0.72 -0.39 -10.20
N TYR A 375 -0.13 -1.14 -11.15
CA TYR A 375 -0.01 -0.64 -12.52
C TYR A 375 -1.35 -0.54 -13.23
N LEU A 376 -2.27 -1.48 -12.96
CA LEU A 376 -3.60 -1.50 -13.56
C LEU A 376 -4.33 -0.19 -13.21
N PHE A 377 -4.35 0.17 -11.93
CA PHE A 377 -5.07 1.34 -11.45
C PHE A 377 -4.44 2.66 -11.85
N HIS A 378 -3.10 2.73 -11.90
CA HIS A 378 -2.42 3.90 -12.45
C HIS A 378 -2.86 4.18 -13.89
N VAL A 379 -2.84 3.15 -14.75
CA VAL A 379 -3.26 3.31 -16.15
C VAL A 379 -4.77 3.56 -16.27
N GLN A 380 -5.59 2.91 -15.43
CA GLN A 380 -7.04 3.11 -15.44
C GLN A 380 -7.39 4.57 -15.14
N GLU A 381 -6.80 5.17 -14.11
CA GLU A 381 -7.05 6.56 -13.72
C GLU A 381 -6.73 7.55 -14.86
N HIS A 382 -5.59 7.35 -15.54
CA HIS A 382 -5.19 8.19 -16.68
C HIS A 382 -6.20 8.06 -17.83
N LYS A 383 -6.66 6.85 -18.14
CA LYS A 383 -7.67 6.64 -19.19
C LYS A 383 -9.02 7.28 -18.85
N ILE A 384 -9.45 7.22 -17.59
CA ILE A 384 -10.67 7.89 -17.14
C ILE A 384 -10.54 9.39 -17.33
N MET A 385 -9.38 9.97 -17.01
CA MET A 385 -9.13 11.40 -17.21
C MET A 385 -9.10 11.78 -18.70
N GLU A 386 -8.49 10.97 -19.56
CA GLU A 386 -8.43 11.18 -21.02
C GLU A 386 -9.81 11.16 -21.69
N LEU A 387 -10.76 10.40 -21.14
CA LEU A 387 -12.13 10.34 -21.67
C LEU A 387 -12.92 11.64 -21.43
N GLU A 388 -12.41 12.56 -20.60
CA GLU A 388 -13.07 13.82 -20.20
C GLU A 388 -14.54 13.62 -19.80
N ALA A 389 -14.85 12.45 -19.24
CA ALA A 389 -16.21 12.06 -18.93
C ALA A 389 -16.79 13.03 -17.89
N THR A 390 -17.93 13.63 -18.22
CA THR A 390 -18.63 14.54 -17.30
C THR A 390 -19.20 13.79 -16.11
N ASN A 391 -19.46 12.50 -16.30
CA ASN A 391 -19.91 11.59 -15.26
C ASN A 391 -19.17 10.25 -15.32
N TRP A 392 -18.84 9.69 -14.15
CA TRP A 392 -18.11 8.43 -14.02
C TRP A 392 -18.73 7.26 -14.81
N GLN A 393 -20.07 7.18 -14.84
CA GLN A 393 -20.80 6.11 -15.54
C GLN A 393 -20.66 6.17 -17.07
N GLU A 394 -20.23 7.30 -17.65
CA GLU A 394 -19.92 7.39 -19.08
C GLU A 394 -18.59 6.70 -19.39
N ALA A 395 -17.64 6.75 -18.44
CA ALA A 395 -16.34 6.12 -18.57
C ALA A 395 -16.35 4.63 -18.18
N CYS A 396 -17.23 4.22 -17.26
CA CYS A 396 -17.23 2.89 -16.66
C CYS A 396 -18.61 2.24 -16.67
N PHE A 397 -18.69 1.03 -17.25
CA PHE A 397 -19.90 0.22 -17.27
C PHE A 397 -19.90 -0.79 -16.11
N VAL A 398 -20.84 -0.63 -15.18
CA VAL A 398 -20.95 -1.40 -13.92
C VAL A 398 -22.34 -2.05 -13.77
N PRO A 399 -22.66 -3.09 -14.57
CA PRO A 399 -24.03 -3.57 -14.73
C PRO A 399 -24.48 -4.59 -13.67
N THR A 400 -23.57 -5.08 -12.83
CA THR A 400 -23.81 -6.27 -12.02
C THR A 400 -23.97 -5.96 -10.54
N LYS A 401 -24.47 -6.93 -9.77
CA LYS A 401 -24.58 -6.80 -8.32
C LYS A 401 -23.21 -6.75 -7.63
N SER A 402 -22.13 -7.28 -8.22
CA SER A 402 -20.79 -7.14 -7.63
C SER A 402 -20.33 -5.68 -7.58
N ASP A 403 -20.87 -4.83 -8.44
CA ASP A 403 -20.52 -3.42 -8.51
C ASP A 403 -21.22 -2.56 -7.43
N ALA A 404 -22.10 -3.15 -6.61
CA ALA A 404 -23.01 -2.41 -5.74
C ALA A 404 -22.29 -1.46 -4.77
N PHE A 405 -21.11 -1.83 -4.24
CA PHE A 405 -20.35 -0.97 -3.32
C PHE A 405 -19.61 0.15 -4.05
N VAL A 406 -19.06 -0.11 -5.25
CA VAL A 406 -18.47 0.92 -6.11
C VAL A 406 -19.52 1.96 -6.50
N VAL A 407 -20.70 1.49 -6.94
CA VAL A 407 -21.85 2.36 -7.24
C VAL A 407 -22.31 3.12 -5.99
N GLY A 408 -22.35 2.45 -4.83
CA GLY A 408 -22.66 3.07 -3.54
C GLY A 408 -21.71 4.21 -3.19
N PHE A 409 -20.40 3.98 -3.33
CA PHE A 409 -19.37 4.98 -3.10
C PHE A 409 -19.50 6.18 -4.07
N ARG A 410 -19.67 5.94 -5.38
CA ARG A 410 -19.85 7.02 -6.36
C ARG A 410 -21.13 7.82 -6.13
N ARG A 411 -22.23 7.16 -5.73
CA ARG A 411 -23.45 7.85 -5.31
C ARG A 411 -23.22 8.73 -4.09
N TRP A 412 -22.50 8.23 -3.08
CA TRP A 412 -22.13 9.03 -1.90
C TRP A 412 -21.25 10.22 -2.30
N LEU A 413 -20.23 10.01 -3.12
CA LEU A 413 -19.29 11.03 -3.57
C LEU A 413 -20.00 12.13 -4.36
N ASN A 414 -20.90 11.77 -5.29
CA ASN A 414 -21.68 12.73 -6.07
C ASN A 414 -22.69 13.49 -5.20
N LYS A 415 -23.38 12.80 -4.28
CA LYS A 415 -24.43 13.41 -3.45
C LYS A 415 -23.85 14.34 -2.38
N TYR A 416 -22.81 13.91 -1.68
CA TYR A 416 -22.27 14.60 -0.51
C TYR A 416 -20.89 15.22 -0.77
N GLY A 417 -19.99 14.48 -1.42
CA GLY A 417 -18.59 14.87 -1.62
C GLY A 417 -18.34 15.91 -2.72
N GLY A 418 -19.33 16.21 -3.56
CA GLY A 418 -19.19 17.11 -4.71
C GLY A 418 -18.62 16.44 -5.96
N GLY A 419 -18.63 15.12 -6.03
CA GLY A 419 -18.17 14.31 -7.17
C GLY A 419 -16.68 13.99 -7.20
N VAL A 420 -15.86 14.79 -6.51
CA VAL A 420 -14.40 14.63 -6.39
C VAL A 420 -13.92 15.11 -5.02
N VAL A 421 -12.69 14.75 -4.64
CA VAL A 421 -12.04 15.36 -3.46
C VAL A 421 -11.93 16.89 -3.61
N ASP A 422 -12.33 17.63 -2.57
CA ASP A 422 -12.14 19.09 -2.55
C ASP A 422 -10.69 19.46 -2.19
N TRP A 423 -9.95 19.89 -3.20
CA TRP A 423 -8.56 20.33 -3.07
C TRP A 423 -8.40 21.79 -2.65
N LYS A 424 -9.48 22.56 -2.44
CA LYS A 424 -9.47 24.00 -2.12
C LYS A 424 -8.55 24.83 -3.06
N GLY A 425 -8.55 24.49 -4.35
CA GLY A 425 -7.75 25.19 -5.36
C GLY A 425 -6.24 24.97 -5.28
N LYS A 426 -5.74 24.06 -4.42
CA LYS A 426 -4.30 23.74 -4.33
C LYS A 426 -3.76 23.02 -5.56
N PHE A 427 -4.63 22.36 -6.32
CA PHE A 427 -4.29 21.59 -7.51
C PHE A 427 -5.18 21.98 -8.68
N THR A 428 -4.64 21.89 -9.89
CA THR A 428 -5.36 22.15 -11.14
C THR A 428 -6.29 21.00 -11.55
N GLY A 429 -6.20 19.86 -10.85
CA GLY A 429 -6.91 18.62 -11.21
C GLY A 429 -6.18 17.74 -12.22
N ALA A 430 -5.04 18.18 -12.76
CA ALA A 430 -4.25 17.39 -13.68
C ALA A 430 -3.46 16.27 -12.99
N LEU A 431 -3.38 15.10 -13.62
CA LEU A 431 -2.53 14.00 -13.18
C LEU A 431 -1.06 14.28 -13.54
N PRO A 432 -0.10 13.85 -12.68
CA PRO A 432 1.32 13.90 -13.03
C PRO A 432 1.63 12.94 -14.19
N PRO A 433 2.67 13.23 -15.00
CA PRO A 433 3.06 12.33 -16.08
C PRO A 433 3.47 10.95 -15.55
N SER A 434 3.05 9.89 -16.24
CA SER A 434 3.40 8.51 -15.87
C SER A 434 4.91 8.26 -15.96
N PRO A 435 5.58 7.88 -14.87
CA PRO A 435 6.98 7.48 -14.91
C PRO A 435 7.14 6.09 -15.56
N PRO A 436 8.37 5.66 -15.86
CA PRO A 436 8.65 4.28 -16.28
C PRO A 436 8.11 3.26 -15.27
N ARG A 437 7.68 2.10 -15.75
CA ARG A 437 7.05 1.04 -14.94
C ARG A 437 7.90 0.64 -13.74
N GLU A 438 9.22 0.57 -13.90
CA GLU A 438 10.16 0.22 -12.84
C GLU A 438 10.16 1.23 -11.69
N GLN A 439 10.02 2.52 -12.00
CA GLN A 439 9.93 3.58 -10.98
C GLN A 439 8.56 3.61 -10.32
N LEU A 440 7.50 3.41 -11.11
CA LEU A 440 6.12 3.35 -10.62
C LEU A 440 5.94 2.22 -9.59
N MET A 441 6.55 1.07 -9.86
CA MET A 441 6.45 -0.15 -9.05
C MET A 441 7.53 -0.23 -7.96
N ASP A 442 8.34 0.82 -7.75
CA ASP A 442 9.40 0.79 -6.74
C ASP A 442 8.81 0.82 -5.32
N ARG A 443 8.83 -0.35 -4.70
CA ARG A 443 8.39 -0.59 -3.32
C ARG A 443 9.25 0.14 -2.31
N TYR A 444 10.50 0.45 -2.64
CA TYR A 444 11.40 1.09 -1.69
C TYR A 444 10.83 2.44 -1.27
N TRP A 445 10.49 3.28 -2.25
CA TRP A 445 9.96 4.62 -2.03
C TRP A 445 8.49 4.65 -1.64
N THR A 446 7.70 3.66 -2.07
CA THR A 446 6.28 3.62 -1.76
C THR A 446 5.96 2.98 -0.40
N HIS A 447 6.86 2.16 0.16
CA HIS A 447 6.61 1.41 1.41
C HIS A 447 7.83 1.24 2.31
N VAL A 448 8.98 0.79 1.79
CA VAL A 448 10.11 0.37 2.66
C VAL A 448 10.69 1.54 3.44
N VAL A 449 10.77 2.73 2.84
CA VAL A 449 11.28 3.92 3.53
C VAL A 449 10.40 4.34 4.70
N SER A 450 9.08 4.20 4.58
CA SER A 450 8.08 4.62 5.57
C SER A 450 7.66 3.50 6.54
N CYS A 451 8.07 2.25 6.32
CA CYS A 451 7.79 1.13 7.21
C CYS A 451 9.03 0.77 8.04
N ASN A 452 9.03 1.06 9.35
CA ASN A 452 10.19 0.85 10.21
C ASN A 452 10.68 -0.62 10.22
N SER A 453 9.75 -1.59 10.24
CA SER A 453 10.10 -3.02 10.20
C SER A 453 10.76 -3.42 8.87
N CYS A 454 10.23 -2.98 7.73
CA CYS A 454 10.78 -3.29 6.41
C CYS A 454 12.10 -2.54 6.17
N ASN A 455 12.21 -1.28 6.59
CA ASN A 455 13.43 -0.48 6.52
C ASN A 455 14.57 -1.14 7.30
N THR A 456 14.29 -1.56 8.53
CA THR A 456 15.26 -2.23 9.39
C THR A 456 15.70 -3.57 8.80
N ALA A 457 14.75 -4.38 8.31
CA ALA A 457 15.05 -5.64 7.65
C ALA A 457 15.90 -5.42 6.38
N HIS A 458 15.55 -4.45 5.54
CA HIS A 458 16.32 -4.09 4.35
C HIS A 458 17.76 -3.73 4.67
N LYS A 459 17.99 -2.85 5.65
CA LYS A 459 19.34 -2.46 6.11
C LYS A 459 20.12 -3.65 6.66
N GLY A 460 19.48 -4.48 7.49
CA GLY A 460 20.10 -5.67 8.07
C GLY A 460 20.49 -6.70 7.00
N LEU A 461 19.58 -6.99 6.06
CA LEU A 461 19.83 -7.92 4.96
C LEU A 461 20.91 -7.39 4.00
N LYS A 462 20.94 -6.06 3.73
CA LYS A 462 22.02 -5.45 2.94
C LYS A 462 23.37 -5.52 3.64
N THR A 463 23.40 -5.33 4.96
CA THR A 463 24.63 -5.49 5.74
C THR A 463 25.12 -6.93 5.66
N LEU A 464 24.21 -7.91 5.82
CA LEU A 464 24.54 -9.34 5.69
C LEU A 464 25.05 -9.69 4.29
N GLU A 465 24.46 -9.12 3.23
CA GLU A 465 24.93 -9.29 1.85
C GLU A 465 26.40 -8.88 1.71
N VAL A 466 26.76 -7.69 2.20
CA VAL A 466 28.13 -7.16 2.16
C VAL A 466 29.07 -7.98 3.03
N MET A 467 28.63 -8.41 4.23
CA MET A 467 29.43 -9.28 5.10
C MET A 467 29.75 -10.60 4.43
N LEU A 468 28.78 -11.26 3.78
CA LEU A 468 28.99 -12.51 3.06
C LEU A 468 29.97 -12.34 1.89
N GLN A 469 29.87 -11.24 1.13
CA GLN A 469 30.84 -10.91 0.07
C GLN A 469 32.25 -10.72 0.64
N THR A 470 32.36 -9.98 1.74
CA THR A 470 33.63 -9.71 2.41
C THR A 470 34.27 -10.99 2.95
N MET A 471 33.48 -11.86 3.60
CA MET A 471 33.95 -13.16 4.10
C MET A 471 34.45 -14.06 2.97
N SER A 472 33.81 -14.01 1.80
CA SER A 472 34.26 -14.75 0.61
C SER A 472 35.65 -14.26 0.15
N VAL A 473 35.81 -12.95 -0.04
CA VAL A 473 37.08 -12.35 -0.48
C VAL A 473 38.20 -12.59 0.52
N ILE A 474 37.94 -12.41 1.82
CA ILE A 474 38.91 -12.68 2.88
C ILE A 474 39.33 -14.15 2.88
N SER A 475 38.38 -15.08 2.76
CA SER A 475 38.69 -16.51 2.74
C SER A 475 39.58 -16.89 1.56
N ILE A 476 39.34 -16.35 0.37
CA ILE A 476 40.19 -16.55 -0.81
C ILE A 476 41.56 -15.89 -0.59
N GLY A 477 41.60 -14.68 -0.05
CA GLY A 477 42.84 -13.97 0.26
C GLY A 477 43.74 -14.73 1.24
N ILE A 478 43.15 -15.31 2.30
CA ILE A 478 43.90 -16.13 3.27
C ILE A 478 44.49 -17.36 2.58
N VAL A 479 43.71 -18.08 1.76
CA VAL A 479 44.18 -19.25 1.03
C VAL A 479 45.30 -18.89 0.04
N ALA A 480 45.22 -17.72 -0.60
CA ALA A 480 46.21 -17.26 -1.55
C ALA A 480 47.54 -16.87 -0.90
N VAL A 481 47.52 -16.28 0.30
CA VAL A 481 48.72 -15.78 1.00
C VAL A 481 49.38 -16.84 1.89
N THR A 482 48.64 -17.89 2.30
CA THR A 482 49.21 -18.93 3.17
C THR A 482 50.13 -19.88 2.42
N LYS A 483 51.36 -20.01 2.95
CA LYS A 483 52.39 -20.92 2.40
C LYS A 483 51.89 -22.37 2.37
N GLN A 484 52.40 -23.16 1.41
CA GLN A 484 51.92 -24.53 1.14
C GLN A 484 51.87 -25.43 2.39
N ASN A 485 52.80 -25.28 3.34
CA ASN A 485 52.93 -26.14 4.51
C ASN A 485 52.25 -25.61 5.79
N MET A 486 51.61 -24.44 5.76
CA MET A 486 51.03 -23.81 6.96
C MET A 486 49.59 -24.25 7.25
N ILE A 487 48.86 -24.70 6.24
CA ILE A 487 47.46 -25.12 6.35
C ILE A 487 47.29 -26.43 5.59
N SER A 488 46.58 -27.40 6.19
CA SER A 488 46.30 -28.68 5.56
C SER A 488 45.49 -28.51 4.28
N MET A 489 45.64 -29.44 3.32
CA MET A 489 44.87 -29.41 2.08
C MET A 489 43.36 -29.43 2.35
N VAL A 490 42.92 -30.17 3.38
CA VAL A 490 41.52 -30.21 3.81
C VAL A 490 41.05 -28.83 4.25
N ALA A 491 41.81 -28.13 5.10
CA ALA A 491 41.44 -26.79 5.56
C ALA A 491 41.40 -25.77 4.41
N LYS A 492 42.34 -25.84 3.45
CA LYS A 492 42.30 -24.99 2.24
C LYS A 492 41.04 -25.25 1.41
N SER A 493 40.72 -26.51 1.15
CA SER A 493 39.50 -26.89 0.41
C SER A 493 38.23 -26.43 1.12
N THR A 494 38.16 -26.56 2.45
CA THR A 494 37.04 -26.07 3.26
C THR A 494 36.89 -24.55 3.17
N MET A 495 37.99 -23.79 3.25
CA MET A 495 37.95 -22.33 3.14
C MET A 495 37.50 -21.87 1.75
N VAL A 496 37.98 -22.51 0.68
CA VAL A 496 37.52 -22.22 -0.68
C VAL A 496 36.03 -22.54 -0.84
N SER A 497 35.58 -23.66 -0.29
CA SER A 497 34.16 -24.05 -0.35
C SER A 497 33.27 -23.08 0.40
N MET A 498 33.69 -22.66 1.60
CA MET A 498 33.00 -21.62 2.38
C MET A 498 32.96 -20.29 1.61
N ALA A 499 34.06 -19.90 0.97
CA ALA A 499 34.11 -18.69 0.16
C ALA A 499 33.08 -18.70 -0.98
N ILE A 500 32.96 -19.84 -1.68
CA ILE A 500 31.98 -20.03 -2.76
C ILE A 500 30.54 -19.97 -2.20
N ILE A 501 30.28 -20.62 -1.06
CA ILE A 501 28.96 -20.59 -0.42
C ILE A 501 28.61 -19.15 0.01
N CYS A 502 29.53 -18.42 0.65
CA CYS A 502 29.31 -17.04 1.03
C CYS A 502 29.02 -16.14 -0.19
N PHE A 503 29.77 -16.31 -1.29
CA PHE A 503 29.54 -15.52 -2.50
C PHE A 503 28.17 -15.84 -3.12
N THR A 504 27.83 -17.12 -3.29
CA THR A 504 26.55 -17.54 -3.87
C THR A 504 25.37 -17.11 -3.00
N ALA A 505 25.48 -17.27 -1.68
CA ALA A 505 24.50 -16.77 -0.72
C ALA A 505 24.32 -15.25 -0.81
N SER A 506 25.41 -14.49 -0.99
CA SER A 506 25.32 -13.04 -1.16
C SER A 506 24.59 -12.63 -2.44
N LYS A 507 24.80 -13.35 -3.56
CA LYS A 507 24.11 -13.06 -4.82
C LYS A 507 22.63 -13.42 -4.75
N TRP A 508 22.31 -14.56 -4.12
CA TRP A 508 20.94 -14.92 -3.82
C TRP A 508 20.27 -13.86 -2.94
N LEU A 509 20.95 -13.40 -1.88
CA LEU A 509 20.44 -12.38 -0.97
C LEU A 509 20.23 -11.03 -1.67
N ALA A 510 21.14 -10.63 -2.55
CA ALA A 510 20.98 -9.42 -3.36
C ALA A 510 19.71 -9.48 -4.23
N GLN A 511 19.46 -10.61 -4.88
CA GLN A 511 18.25 -10.85 -5.67
C GLN A 511 16.99 -10.89 -4.80
N PHE A 512 17.07 -11.54 -3.63
CA PHE A 512 15.99 -11.56 -2.66
C PHE A 512 15.62 -10.15 -2.20
N ILE A 513 16.62 -9.31 -1.86
CA ILE A 513 16.38 -7.94 -1.42
C ILE A 513 15.76 -7.12 -2.56
N TYR A 514 16.31 -7.22 -3.77
CA TYR A 514 15.77 -6.49 -4.93
C TYR A 514 14.31 -6.86 -5.19
N LYS A 515 13.99 -8.15 -5.26
CA LYS A 515 12.64 -8.64 -5.54
C LYS A 515 11.62 -8.30 -4.45
N ASN A 516 12.04 -8.29 -3.18
CA ASN A 516 11.13 -8.15 -2.05
C ASN A 516 11.08 -6.73 -1.43
N PHE A 517 12.00 -5.84 -1.80
CA PHE A 517 12.03 -4.48 -1.25
C PHE A 517 12.13 -3.37 -2.29
N HIS A 518 12.40 -3.69 -3.56
CA HIS A 518 12.49 -2.69 -4.63
C HIS A 518 11.46 -2.97 -5.72
N TYR A 519 11.66 -4.01 -6.53
CA TYR A 519 10.85 -4.20 -7.73
C TYR A 519 10.47 -5.66 -7.94
N HIS A 520 9.18 -5.88 -8.22
CA HIS A 520 8.65 -7.15 -8.70
C HIS A 520 7.72 -6.85 -9.86
N ASP A 521 8.11 -7.27 -11.07
CA ASP A 521 7.21 -7.17 -12.21
C ASP A 521 6.11 -8.23 -12.11
N TYR A 522 4.91 -7.81 -11.69
CA TYR A 522 3.75 -8.68 -11.71
C TYR A 522 3.09 -8.64 -13.09
N ASN A 523 3.18 -9.76 -13.80
CA ASN A 523 2.62 -9.90 -15.14
C ASN A 523 1.50 -10.94 -15.13
N HIS A 524 0.26 -10.46 -15.10
CA HIS A 524 -0.97 -11.26 -15.11
C HIS A 524 -1.03 -12.31 -16.22
N ALA A 525 -0.36 -12.10 -17.36
CA ALA A 525 -0.39 -13.05 -18.47
C ALA A 525 0.35 -14.36 -18.18
N PHE A 526 1.24 -14.39 -17.18
CA PHE A 526 2.10 -15.55 -16.88
C PHE A 526 1.85 -16.16 -15.50
N VAL A 527 0.86 -15.66 -14.75
CA VAL A 527 0.57 -16.10 -13.39
C VAL A 527 -0.44 -17.26 -13.37
#